data_AF-I0Q1E8-F1
#
_entry.id   AF-I0Q1E8-F1
#
_cell.length_a   1.000
_cell.length_b   1.000
_cell.length_c   1.000
_cell.angle_alpha   90.00
_cell.angle_beta   90.00
_cell.angle_gamma   90.00
#
_symmetry.space_group_name_H-M   'P 1'
#
loop_
_entity.id
_entity.type
_entity.pdbx_description
1 polymer ?
#
loop_
_entity_poly.entity_id
_entity_poly.type
_entity_poly.pdbx_seq_one_letter_code
_entity_poly.pdbx_strand_id
1 'polypeptide(L)'
;MQNLAKTHKTLTVVNDQHGRPTWKRTLVEFMTYLTDNQKEYGYYHLSNDAAEDTTCYDFAVEILKDSDVEVIPVDSSKFLAKAKRPLNSTMSLAKAKATGFVIPS
;
A
#
# COMPACT_ATOMS: atom_id res chain seq x y z
N MET A 1 4.57 -10.83 -5.69
CA MET A 1 3.45 -11.43 -6.43
C MET A 1 3.88 -11.97 -7.79
N GLN A 2 4.61 -11.22 -8.61
CA GLN A 2 5.11 -11.70 -9.93
C GLN A 2 5.82 -13.06 -9.90
N ASN A 3 6.65 -13.34 -8.88
CA ASN A 3 7.29 -14.66 -8.78
C ASN A 3 6.31 -15.81 -8.52
N LEU A 4 5.23 -15.58 -7.77
CA LEU A 4 4.18 -16.59 -7.58
C LEU A 4 3.39 -16.81 -8.86
N ALA A 5 3.18 -15.74 -9.63
CA ALA A 5 2.46 -15.81 -10.90
C ALA A 5 3.16 -16.65 -11.98
N LYS A 6 4.49 -16.87 -11.86
CA LYS A 6 5.23 -17.75 -12.76
C LYS A 6 4.92 -19.24 -12.55
N THR A 7 4.41 -19.61 -11.37
CA THR A 7 4.23 -21.02 -10.98
C THR A 7 2.79 -21.38 -10.63
N HIS A 8 1.91 -20.40 -10.43
CA HIS A 8 0.52 -20.59 -10.06
C HIS A 8 -0.39 -19.87 -11.05
N LYS A 9 -1.40 -20.57 -11.57
CA LYS A 9 -2.44 -19.99 -12.44
C LYS A 9 -3.46 -19.14 -11.67
N THR A 10 -3.56 -19.34 -10.36
CA THR A 10 -4.54 -18.68 -9.51
C THR A 10 -3.88 -18.27 -8.20
N LEU A 11 -4.15 -17.06 -7.73
CA LEU A 11 -3.70 -16.53 -6.45
C LEU A 11 -4.88 -15.96 -5.67
N THR A 12 -5.01 -16.36 -4.40
CA THR A 12 -5.98 -15.77 -3.48
C THR A 12 -5.35 -14.61 -2.73
N VAL A 13 -6.02 -13.46 -2.69
CA VAL A 13 -5.52 -12.24 -2.05
C VAL A 13 -6.61 -11.61 -1.19
N VAL A 14 -6.24 -11.16 0.01
CA VAL A 14 -7.17 -10.56 0.97
C VAL A 14 -7.77 -9.26 0.45
N ASN A 15 -9.09 -9.14 0.56
CA ASN A 15 -9.88 -7.99 0.09
C ASN A 15 -10.68 -7.30 1.21
N ASP A 16 -10.40 -7.63 2.47
CA ASP A 16 -11.01 -7.02 3.67
C ASP A 16 -9.97 -6.29 4.55
N GLN A 17 -8.75 -6.11 4.03
CA GLN A 17 -7.66 -5.37 4.67
C GLN A 17 -7.33 -4.13 3.83
N HIS A 18 -7.70 -2.98 4.35
CA HIS A 18 -7.63 -1.68 3.71
C HIS A 18 -6.33 -0.96 4.10
N GLY A 19 -5.67 -0.38 3.10
CA GLY A 19 -4.42 0.34 3.25
C GLY A 19 -3.81 0.70 1.90
N ARG A 20 -2.73 1.49 1.91
CA ARG A 20 -2.10 1.98 0.68
C ARG A 20 -0.67 1.47 0.55
N PRO A 21 -0.22 1.08 -0.64
CA PRO A 21 1.19 0.75 -0.86
C PRO A 21 2.08 1.99 -0.65
N THR A 22 3.33 1.77 -0.28
CA THR A 22 4.34 2.84 -0.18
C THR A 22 5.54 2.46 -1.02
N TRP A 23 5.80 3.21 -2.08
CA TRP A 23 6.99 3.05 -2.88
C TRP A 23 8.20 3.60 -2.13
N LYS A 24 9.27 2.81 -2.06
CA LYS A 24 10.55 3.20 -1.43
C LYS A 24 11.04 4.56 -1.91
N ARG A 25 10.88 4.88 -3.20
CA ARG A 25 11.33 6.16 -3.75
C ARG A 25 10.59 7.33 -3.11
N THR A 26 9.26 7.29 -3.08
CA THR A 26 8.41 8.30 -2.41
C THR A 26 8.82 8.49 -0.95
N LEU A 27 9.09 7.39 -0.23
CA LEU A 27 9.53 7.46 1.17
C LEU A 27 10.87 8.20 1.31
N VAL A 28 11.87 7.86 0.51
CA VAL A 28 13.19 8.50 0.55
C VAL A 28 13.11 9.97 0.14
N GLU A 29 12.32 10.29 -0.90
CA GLU A 29 12.08 11.67 -1.33
C GLU A 29 11.39 12.48 -0.23
N PHE A 30 10.42 11.90 0.49
CA PHE A 30 9.78 12.59 1.61
C PHE A 30 10.73 12.77 2.80
N MET A 31 11.55 11.77 3.14
CA MET A 31 12.54 11.86 4.23
C MET A 31 13.53 13.00 3.98
N THR A 32 14.09 13.05 2.77
CA THR A 32 15.02 14.12 2.35
C THR A 32 14.31 15.47 2.28
N TYR A 33 13.07 15.52 1.78
CA TYR A 33 12.27 16.74 1.78
C TYR A 33 12.08 17.32 3.19
N LEU A 34 11.78 16.49 4.20
CA LEU A 34 11.62 16.96 5.57
C LEU A 34 12.91 17.58 6.13
N THR A 35 14.06 16.94 5.88
CA THR A 35 15.35 17.42 6.39
C THR A 35 15.84 18.65 5.67
N ASP A 36 15.77 18.67 4.34
CA ASP A 36 16.28 19.75 3.50
C ASP A 36 15.48 21.04 3.69
N ASN A 37 14.20 20.92 4.02
CA ASN A 37 13.30 22.05 4.27
C ASN A 37 13.09 22.33 5.76
N GLN A 38 13.85 21.67 6.65
CA GLN A 38 13.81 21.85 8.11
C GLN A 38 12.38 21.88 8.67
N LYS A 39 11.54 20.93 8.23
CA LYS A 39 10.15 20.85 8.69
C LYS A 39 10.12 20.54 10.19
N GLU A 40 9.02 20.93 10.85
CA GLU A 40 8.84 20.73 12.29
C GLU A 40 9.02 19.26 12.68
N TYR A 41 9.73 19.03 13.78
CA TYR A 41 9.89 17.69 14.33
C TYR A 41 8.56 17.09 14.77
N GLY A 42 8.50 15.75 14.76
CA GLY A 42 7.36 14.99 15.24
C GLY A 42 6.96 13.88 14.27
N TYR A 43 5.72 13.42 14.41
CA TYR A 43 5.21 12.29 13.63
C TYR A 43 4.58 12.76 12.32
N TYR A 44 4.88 12.03 11.25
CA TYR A 44 4.27 12.18 9.93
C TYR A 44 3.84 10.81 9.43
N HIS A 45 2.60 10.70 8.95
CA HIS A 45 2.16 9.51 8.23
C HIS A 45 2.48 9.65 6.75
N LEU A 46 3.06 8.60 6.16
CA LEU A 46 3.36 8.58 4.73
C LEU A 46 3.04 7.21 4.12
N SER A 47 2.20 7.23 3.10
CA SER A 47 2.07 6.22 2.06
C SER A 47 1.98 6.93 0.70
N ASN A 48 1.96 6.18 -0.41
CA ASN A 48 1.40 6.76 -1.64
C ASN A 48 -0.07 7.12 -1.41
N ASP A 49 -0.56 8.10 -2.18
CA ASP A 49 -1.95 8.52 -2.08
C ASP A 49 -2.86 7.59 -2.89
N ALA A 50 -4.16 7.69 -2.67
CA ALA A 50 -5.14 7.01 -3.50
C ALA A 50 -6.42 7.84 -3.50
N ALA A 51 -7.05 8.01 -4.67
CA ALA A 51 -8.35 8.68 -4.77
C ALA A 51 -9.46 7.82 -4.14
N GLU A 52 -9.37 6.51 -4.35
CA GLU A 52 -10.32 5.52 -3.86
C GLU A 52 -9.73 4.70 -2.71
N ASP A 53 -10.57 3.87 -2.11
CA ASP A 53 -10.14 2.84 -1.18
C ASP A 53 -9.21 1.81 -1.88
N THR A 54 -8.35 1.17 -1.12
CA THR A 54 -7.36 0.22 -1.66
C THR A 54 -7.16 -0.93 -0.70
N THR A 55 -7.16 -2.13 -1.25
CA THR A 55 -6.86 -3.37 -0.54
C THR A 55 -5.61 -4.04 -1.10
N CYS A 56 -5.14 -5.09 -0.43
CA CYS A 56 -4.08 -5.93 -0.97
C CYS A 56 -4.49 -6.61 -2.29
N TYR A 57 -5.79 -6.90 -2.46
CA TYR A 57 -6.34 -7.47 -3.69
C TYR A 57 -6.22 -6.49 -4.86
N ASP A 58 -6.66 -5.24 -4.67
CA ASP A 58 -6.59 -4.20 -5.73
C ASP A 58 -5.15 -4.00 -6.20
N PHE A 59 -4.21 -3.95 -5.25
CA PHE A 59 -2.80 -3.82 -5.57
C PHE A 59 -2.24 -5.06 -6.31
N ALA A 60 -2.70 -6.27 -5.96
CA ALA A 60 -2.28 -7.49 -6.63
C ALA A 60 -2.78 -7.56 -8.07
N VAL A 61 -4.03 -7.15 -8.32
CA VAL A 61 -4.61 -7.06 -9.66
C VAL A 61 -3.78 -6.10 -10.51
N GLU A 62 -3.43 -4.92 -10.00
CA GLU A 62 -2.62 -3.96 -10.75
C GLU A 62 -1.20 -4.47 -11.04
N ILE A 63 -0.55 -5.15 -10.08
CA ILE A 63 0.78 -5.75 -10.27
C ILE A 63 0.77 -6.85 -11.35
N LEU A 64 -0.32 -7.62 -11.42
CA LEU A 64 -0.42 -8.84 -12.22
C LEU A 64 -1.28 -8.69 -13.48
N LYS A 65 -1.73 -7.48 -13.82
CA LYS A 65 -2.60 -7.22 -14.98
C LYS A 65 -2.08 -7.76 -16.31
N ASP A 66 -0.76 -7.81 -16.46
CA ASP A 66 -0.07 -8.30 -17.67
C ASP A 66 0.40 -9.76 -17.53
N SER A 67 -0.02 -10.47 -16.48
CA SER A 67 0.31 -11.88 -16.23
C SER A 67 -0.90 -12.78 -16.49
N ASP A 68 -0.66 -14.01 -16.98
CA ASP A 68 -1.71 -15.03 -17.18
C ASP A 68 -2.06 -15.73 -15.86
N VAL A 69 -2.54 -14.95 -14.88
CA VAL A 69 -2.90 -15.42 -13.53
C VAL A 69 -4.19 -14.80 -13.05
N GLU A 70 -5.09 -15.65 -12.57
CA GLU A 70 -6.34 -15.24 -11.95
C GLU A 70 -6.10 -14.81 -10.49
N VAL A 71 -6.53 -13.60 -10.14
CA VAL A 71 -6.49 -13.10 -8.76
C VAL A 71 -7.89 -13.18 -8.16
N ILE A 72 -8.05 -13.99 -7.11
CA ILE A 72 -9.34 -14.24 -6.45
C ILE A 72 -9.37 -13.46 -5.11
N PRO A 73 -10.37 -12.60 -4.89
CA PRO A 73 -10.54 -11.90 -3.62
C PRO A 73 -11.02 -12.88 -2.56
N VAL A 74 -10.42 -12.82 -1.36
CA VAL A 74 -10.84 -13.61 -0.20
C VAL A 74 -10.88 -12.76 1.05
N ASP A 75 -11.60 -13.22 2.06
CA ASP A 75 -11.60 -12.59 3.38
C ASP A 75 -10.41 -13.07 4.23
N SER A 76 -10.05 -12.31 5.26
CA SER A 76 -8.93 -12.60 6.14
C SER A 76 -9.09 -13.88 6.96
N SER A 77 -10.31 -14.40 7.15
CA SER A 77 -10.53 -15.68 7.85
C SER A 77 -10.01 -16.88 7.06
N LYS A 78 -9.82 -16.75 5.73
CA LYS A 78 -9.19 -17.78 4.89
C LYS A 78 -7.70 -17.95 5.18
N PHE A 79 -7.07 -16.99 5.84
CA PHE A 79 -5.67 -17.05 6.23
C PHE A 79 -5.54 -17.17 7.75
N LEU A 80 -5.08 -18.32 8.24
CA LEU A 80 -4.72 -18.54 9.64
C LEU A 80 -3.38 -17.83 9.97
N ALA A 81 -3.39 -16.49 9.91
CA ALA A 81 -2.25 -15.69 10.30
C ALA A 81 -2.10 -15.70 11.83
N LYS A 82 -0.86 -15.91 12.32
CA LYS A 82 -0.56 -15.86 13.76
C LYS A 82 -0.89 -14.50 14.38
N ALA A 83 -0.76 -13.42 13.61
CA ALA A 83 -1.06 -12.06 14.03
C ALA A 83 -2.36 -11.58 13.40
N LYS A 84 -3.23 -10.98 14.23
CA LYS A 84 -4.41 -10.26 13.75
C LYS A 84 -3.97 -8.98 13.06
N ARG A 85 -4.17 -8.89 11.76
CA ARG A 85 -3.92 -7.66 10.98
C ARG A 85 -5.05 -6.66 11.22
N PRO A 86 -4.76 -5.35 11.23
CA PRO A 86 -5.81 -4.34 11.23
C PRO A 86 -6.65 -4.48 9.95
N LEU A 87 -7.97 -4.39 10.10
CA LEU A 87 -8.87 -4.37 8.94
C LEU A 87 -8.71 -3.07 8.15
N ASN A 88 -8.43 -1.96 8.82
CA ASN A 88 -8.15 -0.69 8.15
C ASN A 88 -6.89 -0.05 8.74
N SER A 89 -5.88 0.12 7.89
CA SER A 89 -4.60 0.76 8.19
C SER A 89 -4.36 2.01 7.34
N THR A 90 -5.39 2.49 6.64
CA THR A 90 -5.33 3.70 5.82
C THR A 90 -5.00 4.90 6.69
N MET A 91 -3.88 5.55 6.40
CA MET A 91 -3.40 6.69 7.16
C MET A 91 -3.93 8.01 6.57
N SER A 92 -4.28 8.96 7.44
CA SER A 92 -4.46 10.35 7.01
C SER A 92 -3.12 10.95 6.62
N LEU A 93 -2.98 11.35 5.36
CA LEU A 93 -1.79 12.01 4.81
C LEU A 93 -1.84 13.54 4.92
N ALA A 94 -2.83 14.10 5.61
CA ALA A 94 -3.07 15.54 5.68
C ALA A 94 -1.84 16.32 6.16
N LYS A 95 -1.17 15.83 7.21
CA LYS A 95 0.03 16.47 7.75
C LYS A 95 1.22 16.41 6.78
N ALA A 96 1.41 15.28 6.10
CA ALA A 96 2.47 15.14 5.10
C ALA A 96 2.24 16.08 3.90
N LYS A 97 0.99 16.18 3.41
CA LYS A 97 0.62 17.13 2.35
C LYS A 97 0.79 18.58 2.78
N ALA A 98 0.43 18.91 4.01
CA ALA A 98 0.59 20.26 4.57
C ALA A 98 2.06 20.73 4.63
N THR A 99 3.04 19.83 4.53
CA THR A 99 4.45 20.21 4.42
C THR A 99 4.78 20.90 3.09
N GLY A 100 3.95 20.71 2.05
CA GLY A 100 4.20 21.13 0.67
C GLY A 100 4.74 20.02 -0.24
N PHE A 101 5.00 18.82 0.29
CA PHE A 101 5.42 17.67 -0.50
C PHE A 101 4.25 17.09 -1.33
N VAL A 102 4.49 16.84 -2.61
CA VAL A 102 3.52 16.22 -3.51
C VAL A 102 3.66 14.70 -3.44
N ILE A 103 2.62 14.03 -2.94
CA ILE A 103 2.62 12.57 -2.79
C ILE A 103 1.97 11.96 -4.05
N PRO A 104 2.67 11.11 -4.81
CA PRO A 104 2.08 10.42 -5.95
C PRO A 104 1.08 9.34 -5.51
N SER A 105 0.08 9.10 -6.36
CA SER A 105 -0.83 7.95 -6.26
C SER A 105 -0.17 6.68 -6.78
#